data_AF-A0A0A2VCW1-F1
#
_entry.id   AF-A0A0A2VCW1-F1
#
_cell.length_a   1.000
_cell.length_b   1.000
_cell.length_c   1.000
_cell.angle_alpha   90.00
_cell.angle_beta   90.00
_cell.angle_gamma   90.00
#
_symmetry.space_group_name_H-M   'P 1'
#
loop_
_entity.id
_entity.type
_entity.pdbx_description
1 polymer ?
#
loop_
_entity_poly.entity_id
_entity_poly.type
_entity_poly.pdbx_seq_one_letter_code
_entity_poly.pdbx_strand_id
1 'polypeptide(L)'
;MASSPPTAEVYNTTRFEELYKGSLRPAMENLALASLFLLRLFQRHEIPSAFLGGWAVYLRGGPRMTQDVDIAVATSMSRLKTVLLGEERVCFPENHGQTCIQIFVHTGMSWDQESATPYTVSVDVIIQGNLGTPANLTDGITEIVPVPAETHIQQAPVLEIVYQFNAKLQAYANRRSKTRRDFQDLQFLLFTNVGTITSTSSQFDLEHRRTFFQDFCIPLMRPIRVSVTMQVKITNAPFFRHITSVDSILQRYRVIPVKKALD
;
A
#
# COMPACT_ATOMS: atom_id res chain seq x y z
N MET A 1 12.57 -36.54 12.12
CA MET A 1 11.13 -36.59 11.83
C MET A 1 10.95 -36.24 10.36
N ALA A 2 10.30 -37.10 9.58
CA ALA A 2 10.04 -36.80 8.17
C ALA A 2 9.00 -35.66 8.10
N SER A 3 9.30 -34.59 7.35
CA SER A 3 8.35 -33.51 7.10
C SER A 3 7.20 -34.04 6.24
N SER A 4 5.96 -33.81 6.64
CA SER A 4 4.80 -34.05 5.78
C SER A 4 5.00 -33.38 4.41
N PRO A 5 4.53 -34.00 3.32
CA PRO A 5 4.64 -33.38 2.00
C PRO A 5 3.96 -32.01 1.98
N PRO A 6 4.45 -31.06 1.17
CA PRO A 6 3.81 -29.75 1.03
C PRO A 6 2.36 -29.95 0.55
N THR A 7 1.44 -29.22 1.16
CA THR A 7 0.03 -29.18 0.73
C THR A 7 -0.20 -28.11 -0.31
N ALA A 8 0.64 -27.07 -0.32
CA ALA A 8 0.62 -26.01 -1.33
C ALA A 8 1.00 -26.51 -2.72
N GLU A 9 0.38 -25.94 -3.76
CA GLU A 9 0.82 -26.12 -5.14
C GLU A 9 2.21 -25.48 -5.33
N VAL A 10 3.19 -26.19 -5.89
CA VAL A 10 4.47 -25.59 -6.29
C VAL A 10 4.46 -25.32 -7.78
N TYR A 11 4.59 -24.05 -8.19
CA TYR A 11 4.48 -23.65 -9.59
C TYR A 11 5.83 -23.31 -10.23
N ASN A 12 5.96 -23.62 -11.52
CA ASN A 12 7.09 -23.24 -12.37
C ASN A 12 6.71 -22.06 -13.29
N THR A 13 7.58 -21.68 -14.22
CA THR A 13 7.37 -20.52 -15.12
C THR A 13 6.12 -20.64 -15.99
N THR A 14 5.77 -21.84 -16.47
CA THR A 14 4.57 -22.04 -17.30
C THR A 14 3.31 -21.83 -16.46
N ARG A 15 3.26 -22.46 -15.29
CA ARG A 15 2.12 -22.34 -14.38
C ARG A 15 1.98 -20.93 -13.80
N PHE A 16 3.09 -20.22 -13.61
CA PHE A 16 3.08 -18.81 -13.25
C PHE A 16 2.28 -17.96 -14.25
N GLU A 17 2.44 -18.17 -15.56
CA GLU A 17 1.73 -17.37 -16.57
C GLU A 17 0.21 -17.55 -16.47
N GLU A 18 -0.25 -18.78 -16.20
CA GLU A 18 -1.67 -19.09 -15.99
C GLU A 18 -2.23 -18.41 -14.74
N LEU A 19 -1.54 -18.58 -13.60
CA LEU A 19 -1.93 -17.98 -12.33
C LEU A 19 -1.92 -16.45 -12.41
N TYR A 20 -0.89 -15.87 -13.04
CA TYR A 20 -0.76 -14.43 -13.23
C TYR A 20 -1.90 -13.87 -14.08
N LYS A 21 -2.20 -14.47 -15.25
CA LYS A 21 -3.34 -14.07 -16.08
C LYS A 21 -4.66 -14.18 -15.33
N GLY A 22 -4.83 -15.24 -14.54
CA GLY A 22 -5.98 -15.46 -13.67
C GLY A 22 -6.14 -14.42 -12.56
N SER A 23 -5.07 -13.71 -12.21
CA SER A 23 -5.04 -12.73 -11.12
C SER A 23 -5.19 -11.26 -11.51
N LEU A 24 -5.34 -10.94 -12.81
CA LEU A 24 -5.23 -9.54 -13.29
C LEU A 24 -6.39 -8.61 -12.88
N ARG A 25 -7.53 -9.14 -12.42
CA ARG A 25 -8.76 -8.36 -12.18
C ARG A 25 -9.57 -8.92 -11.00
N PRO A 26 -8.99 -9.00 -9.79
CA PRO A 26 -9.73 -9.49 -8.64
C PRO A 26 -10.83 -8.50 -8.28
N ALA A 27 -11.99 -9.03 -7.89
CA ALA A 27 -12.95 -8.26 -7.10
C ALA A 27 -12.30 -7.85 -5.77
N MET A 28 -12.72 -6.71 -5.19
CA MET A 28 -12.18 -6.26 -3.89
C MET A 28 -12.46 -7.28 -2.78
N GLU A 29 -13.60 -7.98 -2.85
CA GLU A 29 -13.93 -9.07 -1.95
C GLU A 29 -12.86 -10.16 -1.95
N ASN A 30 -12.35 -10.57 -3.13
CA ASN A 30 -11.29 -11.57 -3.21
C ASN A 30 -9.95 -11.05 -2.65
N LEU A 31 -9.60 -9.78 -2.86
CA LEU A 31 -8.43 -9.18 -2.20
C LEU A 31 -8.58 -9.19 -0.67
N ALA A 32 -9.79 -8.90 -0.17
CA ALA A 32 -10.09 -8.91 1.25
C ALA A 32 -10.02 -10.32 1.84
N LEU A 33 -10.55 -11.33 1.15
CA LEU A 33 -10.48 -12.74 1.55
C LEU A 33 -9.03 -13.25 1.60
N ALA A 34 -8.24 -12.99 0.56
CA ALA A 34 -6.81 -13.34 0.54
C ALA A 34 -6.05 -12.64 1.67
N SER A 35 -6.33 -11.35 1.91
CA SER A 35 -5.75 -10.56 3.00
C SER A 35 -6.10 -11.13 4.37
N LEU A 36 -7.36 -11.45 4.61
CA LEU A 36 -7.84 -12.02 5.87
C LEU A 36 -7.22 -13.40 6.13
N PHE A 37 -7.10 -14.23 5.09
CA PHE A 37 -6.40 -15.50 5.17
C PHE A 37 -4.93 -15.32 5.61
N LEU A 38 -4.19 -14.42 4.95
CA LEU A 38 -2.78 -14.18 5.26
C LEU A 38 -2.58 -13.61 6.66
N LEU A 39 -3.43 -12.67 7.10
CA LEU A 39 -3.38 -12.16 8.47
C LEU A 39 -3.53 -13.28 9.51
N ARG A 40 -4.55 -14.14 9.33
CA ARG A 40 -4.79 -15.27 10.24
C ARG A 40 -3.65 -16.28 10.21
N LEU A 41 -3.12 -16.55 9.01
CA LEU A 41 -1.98 -17.44 8.83
C LEU A 41 -0.76 -16.92 9.61
N PHE A 42 -0.36 -15.68 9.37
CA PHE A 42 0.82 -15.11 10.01
C PHE A 42 0.62 -14.90 11.51
N GLN A 43 -0.58 -14.55 11.96
CA GLN A 43 -0.92 -14.48 13.37
C GLN A 43 -0.78 -15.85 14.06
N ARG A 44 -1.33 -16.93 13.47
CA ARG A 44 -1.22 -18.30 14.00
C ARG A 44 0.22 -18.78 14.11
N HIS A 45 1.10 -18.30 13.23
CA HIS A 45 2.53 -18.63 13.24
C HIS A 45 3.40 -17.60 13.96
N GLU A 46 2.81 -16.61 14.65
CA GLU A 46 3.54 -15.54 15.36
C GLU A 46 4.56 -14.84 14.45
N ILE A 47 4.11 -14.47 13.25
CA ILE A 47 4.88 -13.68 12.28
C ILE A 47 4.24 -12.29 12.23
N PRO A 48 4.88 -11.26 12.79
CA PRO A 48 4.43 -9.88 12.60
C PRO A 48 4.37 -9.56 11.10
N SER A 49 3.28 -8.93 10.68
CA SER A 49 3.05 -8.65 9.27
C SER A 49 2.31 -7.33 9.09
N ALA A 50 2.52 -6.65 7.97
CA ALA A 50 1.87 -5.37 7.67
C ALA A 50 1.58 -5.25 6.18
N PHE A 51 0.36 -4.86 5.82
CA PHE A 51 0.04 -4.52 4.43
C PHE A 51 0.75 -3.24 4.00
N LEU A 52 1.12 -3.18 2.73
CA LEU A 52 1.69 -2.01 2.09
C LEU A 52 1.15 -1.84 0.68
N GLY A 53 1.82 -1.01 -0.11
CA GLY A 53 1.49 -0.82 -1.52
C GLY A 53 0.08 -0.29 -1.76
N GLY A 54 -0.56 -0.75 -2.83
CA GLY A 54 -1.89 -0.25 -3.23
C GLY A 54 -3.01 -0.68 -2.31
N TRP A 55 -2.93 -1.90 -1.80
CA TRP A 55 -3.94 -2.44 -0.90
C TRP A 55 -4.01 -1.66 0.42
N ALA A 56 -2.87 -1.36 1.05
CA ALA A 56 -2.85 -0.55 2.25
C ALA A 56 -3.35 0.89 2.02
N VAL A 57 -3.12 1.48 0.83
CA VAL A 57 -3.70 2.79 0.48
C VAL A 57 -5.23 2.68 0.38
N TYR A 58 -5.74 1.63 -0.24
CA TYR A 58 -7.19 1.38 -0.35
C TYR A 58 -7.84 1.18 1.03
N LEU A 59 -7.23 0.38 1.93
CA LEU A 59 -7.71 0.19 3.30
C LEU A 59 -7.79 1.51 4.08
N ARG A 60 -6.92 2.48 3.79
CA ARG A 60 -6.96 3.83 4.37
C ARG A 60 -8.04 4.74 3.77
N GLY A 61 -8.80 4.29 2.78
CA GLY A 61 -9.81 5.07 2.07
C GLY A 61 -9.30 5.72 0.77
N GLY A 62 -8.18 5.23 0.24
CA GLY A 62 -7.64 5.69 -1.03
C GLY A 62 -8.58 5.43 -2.20
N PRO A 63 -8.60 6.30 -3.23
CA PRO A 63 -9.64 6.29 -4.26
C PRO A 63 -9.45 5.24 -5.35
N ARG A 64 -8.29 4.59 -5.44
CA ARG A 64 -8.01 3.62 -6.51
C ARG A 64 -8.17 2.18 -6.02
N MET A 65 -8.60 1.33 -6.94
CA MET A 65 -8.50 -0.11 -6.79
C MET A 65 -7.05 -0.57 -7.00
N THR A 66 -6.72 -1.74 -6.47
CA THR A 66 -5.45 -2.44 -6.71
C THR A 66 -5.74 -3.84 -7.26
N GLN A 67 -4.73 -4.52 -7.80
CA GLN A 67 -4.90 -5.82 -8.46
C GLN A 67 -4.26 -6.97 -7.67
N ASP A 68 -3.61 -6.62 -6.56
CA ASP A 68 -2.66 -7.42 -5.83
C ASP A 68 -2.64 -6.99 -4.36
N VAL A 69 -2.16 -7.89 -3.51
CA VAL A 69 -1.91 -7.61 -2.09
C VAL A 69 -0.41 -7.59 -1.86
N ASP A 70 0.11 -6.47 -1.35
CA ASP A 70 1.48 -6.41 -0.84
C ASP A 70 1.47 -6.57 0.68
N ILE A 71 2.27 -7.48 1.22
CA ILE A 71 2.41 -7.68 2.67
C ILE A 71 3.89 -7.87 3.07
N ALA A 72 4.33 -7.10 4.06
CA ALA A 72 5.63 -7.26 4.69
C ALA A 72 5.52 -8.25 5.86
N VAL A 73 6.56 -9.04 6.09
CA VAL A 73 6.63 -10.02 7.20
C VAL A 73 7.96 -9.97 7.94
N ALA A 74 7.90 -10.06 9.27
CA ALA A 74 9.05 -10.08 10.17
C ALA A 74 9.57 -11.50 10.39
N THR A 75 10.11 -12.12 9.35
CA THR A 75 10.62 -13.50 9.41
C THR A 75 11.73 -13.72 8.37
N SER A 76 12.29 -14.92 8.31
CA SER A 76 13.21 -15.32 7.23
C SER A 76 12.47 -15.98 6.09
N MET A 77 13.04 -15.95 4.87
CA MET A 77 12.47 -16.65 3.72
C MET A 77 12.30 -18.16 3.96
N SER A 78 13.22 -18.78 4.70
CA SER A 78 13.15 -20.21 5.04
C SER A 78 11.94 -20.53 5.94
N ARG A 79 11.70 -19.72 6.99
CA ARG A 79 10.52 -19.88 7.86
C ARG A 79 9.24 -19.56 7.09
N LEU A 80 9.24 -18.49 6.30
CA LEU A 80 8.10 -18.12 5.46
C LEU A 80 7.70 -19.25 4.50
N LYS A 81 8.67 -19.83 3.78
CA LYS A 81 8.47 -20.98 2.89
C LYS A 81 7.85 -22.16 3.64
N THR A 82 8.36 -22.48 4.83
CA THR A 82 7.83 -23.59 5.64
C THR A 82 6.36 -23.38 5.99
N VAL A 83 5.99 -22.16 6.38
CA VAL A 83 4.60 -21.79 6.70
C VAL A 83 3.71 -21.87 5.46
N LEU A 84 4.13 -21.23 4.36
CA LEU A 84 3.30 -21.15 3.14
C LEU A 84 3.12 -22.50 2.44
N LEU A 85 4.13 -23.38 2.46
CA LEU A 85 4.02 -24.72 1.88
C LEU A 85 3.06 -25.64 2.65
N GLY A 86 2.71 -25.29 3.88
CA GLY A 86 1.71 -25.99 4.70
C GLY A 86 0.26 -25.59 4.42
N GLU A 87 0.01 -24.72 3.44
CA GLU A 87 -1.33 -24.20 3.14
C GLU A 87 -1.77 -24.61 1.74
N GLU A 88 -2.78 -25.48 1.64
CA GLU A 88 -3.31 -26.01 0.36
C GLU A 88 -3.84 -24.92 -0.58
N ARG A 89 -4.30 -23.81 -0.01
CA ARG A 89 -4.85 -22.66 -0.73
C ARG A 89 -3.78 -21.78 -1.39
N VAL A 90 -2.51 -22.00 -1.07
CA VAL A 90 -1.37 -21.21 -1.57
C VAL A 90 -0.73 -21.93 -2.76
N CYS A 91 -0.40 -21.17 -3.80
CA CYS A 91 0.56 -21.58 -4.82
C CYS A 91 1.90 -20.89 -4.54
N PHE A 92 2.96 -21.68 -4.34
CA PHE A 92 4.30 -21.22 -4.01
C PHE A 92 5.26 -21.40 -5.20
N PRO A 93 6.12 -20.43 -5.52
CA PRO A 93 7.06 -20.56 -6.63
C PRO A 93 8.14 -21.60 -6.36
N GLU A 94 8.46 -22.41 -7.38
CA GLU A 94 9.61 -23.33 -7.35
C GLU A 94 10.93 -22.56 -7.13
N ASN A 95 11.10 -21.45 -7.86
CA ASN A 95 12.28 -20.59 -7.80
C ASN A 95 11.92 -19.23 -7.20
N HIS A 96 12.64 -18.81 -6.17
CA HIS A 96 12.30 -17.59 -5.44
C HIS A 96 13.52 -16.86 -4.87
N GLY A 97 13.38 -15.54 -4.69
CA GLY A 97 14.38 -14.71 -4.03
C GLY A 97 14.41 -14.89 -2.52
N GLN A 98 15.34 -14.20 -1.86
CA GLN A 98 15.46 -14.19 -0.39
C GLN A 98 14.74 -13.01 0.28
N THR A 99 14.37 -11.99 -0.48
CA THR A 99 13.88 -10.71 0.05
C THR A 99 12.41 -10.43 -0.27
N CYS A 100 11.89 -11.02 -1.35
CA CYS A 100 10.50 -10.92 -1.76
C CYS A 100 10.13 -12.17 -2.56
N ILE A 101 8.89 -12.61 -2.41
CA ILE A 101 8.29 -13.67 -3.24
C ILE A 101 6.91 -13.23 -3.70
N GLN A 102 6.59 -13.55 -4.94
CA GLN A 102 5.22 -13.53 -5.41
C GLN A 102 4.63 -14.91 -5.14
N ILE A 103 3.45 -14.96 -4.53
CA ILE A 103 2.65 -16.17 -4.36
C ILE A 103 1.26 -15.91 -4.94
N PHE A 104 0.50 -16.99 -5.09
CA PHE A 104 -0.92 -16.89 -5.40
C PHE A 104 -1.75 -17.51 -4.29
N VAL A 105 -2.89 -16.89 -4.01
CA VAL A 105 -3.84 -17.35 -3.00
C VAL A 105 -5.17 -17.57 -3.69
N HIS A 106 -5.68 -18.81 -3.69
CA HIS A 106 -7.03 -19.09 -4.17
C HIS A 106 -8.05 -18.43 -3.23
N THR A 107 -9.24 -18.09 -3.69
CA THR A 107 -10.31 -17.42 -2.94
C THR A 107 -11.66 -17.88 -3.46
N GLY A 108 -12.71 -17.76 -2.66
CA GLY A 108 -14.07 -18.17 -2.98
C GLY A 108 -14.36 -19.67 -2.79
N MET A 109 -15.65 -20.03 -2.86
CA MET A 109 -16.17 -21.40 -2.68
C MET A 109 -15.62 -22.10 -1.43
N SER A 110 -15.06 -23.32 -1.58
CA SER A 110 -14.63 -24.22 -0.51
C SER A 110 -13.55 -23.64 0.40
N TRP A 111 -12.90 -22.56 -0.03
CA TRP A 111 -11.90 -21.87 0.77
C TRP A 111 -12.48 -20.80 1.70
N ASP A 112 -13.65 -20.29 1.37
CA ASP A 112 -14.30 -19.13 2.02
C ASP A 112 -15.80 -19.40 2.21
N GLN A 113 -16.60 -18.34 2.37
CA GLN A 113 -18.06 -18.45 2.38
C GLN A 113 -18.59 -18.83 0.98
N GLU A 114 -19.67 -19.62 0.92
CA GLU A 114 -20.25 -20.16 -0.32
C GLU A 114 -20.62 -19.10 -1.37
N SER A 115 -20.83 -17.84 -0.97
CA SER A 115 -21.24 -16.74 -1.85
C SER A 115 -20.10 -16.10 -2.66
N ALA A 116 -18.83 -16.31 -2.28
CA ALA A 116 -17.70 -15.65 -2.95
C ALA A 116 -17.30 -16.38 -4.24
N THR A 117 -17.18 -15.62 -5.34
CA THR A 117 -16.80 -16.18 -6.65
C THR A 117 -15.33 -16.63 -6.63
N PRO A 118 -15.04 -17.86 -7.09
CA PRO A 118 -13.68 -18.39 -7.15
C PRO A 118 -12.71 -17.47 -7.87
N TYR A 119 -11.57 -17.21 -7.26
CA TYR A 119 -10.55 -16.37 -7.87
C TYR A 119 -9.16 -16.67 -7.35
N THR A 120 -8.14 -16.30 -8.12
CA THR A 120 -6.74 -16.40 -7.71
C THR A 120 -6.18 -14.99 -7.53
N VAL A 121 -5.72 -14.67 -6.33
CA VAL A 121 -5.14 -13.36 -6.00
C VAL A 121 -3.62 -13.45 -6.02
N SER A 122 -2.98 -12.49 -6.71
CA SER A 122 -1.54 -12.30 -6.65
C SER A 122 -1.15 -11.58 -5.36
N VAL A 123 -0.15 -12.09 -4.67
CA VAL A 123 0.35 -11.51 -3.41
C VAL A 123 1.86 -11.42 -3.44
N ASP A 124 2.38 -10.22 -3.20
CA ASP A 124 3.81 -10.01 -2.98
C ASP A 124 4.10 -10.02 -1.47
N VAL A 125 4.88 -11.01 -1.02
CA VAL A 125 5.30 -11.16 0.37
C VAL A 125 6.75 -10.74 0.52
N ILE A 126 6.96 -9.66 1.28
CA ILE A 126 8.25 -8.97 1.40
C ILE A 126 8.85 -9.26 2.78
N ILE A 127 10.09 -9.72 2.81
CA ILE A 127 10.86 -9.85 4.06
C ILE A 127 11.24 -8.46 4.55
N GLN A 128 11.01 -8.19 5.84
CA GLN A 128 11.37 -6.92 6.49
C GLN A 128 12.79 -6.43 6.14
N GLY A 129 12.99 -5.11 6.15
CA GLY A 129 14.25 -4.46 5.79
C GLY A 129 14.53 -4.42 4.29
N ASN A 130 13.60 -4.88 3.44
CA ASN A 130 13.75 -4.87 1.99
C ASN A 130 12.63 -4.06 1.32
N LEU A 131 12.89 -3.60 0.09
CA LEU A 131 11.90 -2.95 -0.78
C LEU A 131 11.13 -1.78 -0.11
N GLY A 132 11.82 -0.99 0.71
CA GLY A 132 11.25 0.18 1.40
C GLY A 132 10.51 -0.15 2.71
N THR A 133 10.51 -1.41 3.14
CA THR A 133 10.05 -1.79 4.49
C THR A 133 11.13 -1.49 5.54
N PRO A 134 10.76 -1.17 6.79
CA PRO A 134 11.71 -0.91 7.86
C PRO A 134 12.51 -2.17 8.22
N ALA A 135 13.76 -1.97 8.68
CA ALA A 135 14.65 -3.05 9.10
C ALA A 135 14.05 -3.91 10.22
N ASN A 136 13.37 -3.26 11.17
CA ASN A 136 12.53 -3.91 12.15
C ASN A 136 11.06 -3.60 11.83
N LEU A 137 10.31 -4.58 11.32
CA LEU A 137 8.96 -4.32 10.84
C LEU A 137 8.03 -3.83 11.95
N THR A 138 8.18 -4.36 13.17
CA THR A 138 7.30 -4.04 14.30
C THR A 138 7.27 -2.55 14.65
N ASP A 139 8.37 -1.84 14.38
CA ASP A 139 8.49 -0.40 14.67
C ASP A 139 7.74 0.46 13.64
N GLY A 140 7.36 -0.13 12.51
CA GLY A 140 6.66 0.53 11.40
C GLY A 140 5.26 -0.02 11.13
N ILE A 141 4.65 -0.74 12.07
CA ILE A 141 3.26 -1.19 11.96
C ILE A 141 2.32 -0.16 12.61
N THR A 142 1.20 0.10 11.96
CA THR A 142 0.06 0.83 12.53
C THR A 142 -1.20 0.02 12.29
N GLU A 143 -1.96 -0.25 13.34
CA GLU A 143 -3.28 -0.84 13.21
C GLU A 143 -4.29 0.23 12.78
N ILE A 144 -5.07 -0.07 11.74
CA ILE A 144 -6.16 0.80 11.29
C ILE A 144 -7.47 0.02 11.27
N VAL A 145 -8.58 0.73 11.47
CA VAL A 145 -9.89 0.24 11.02
C VAL A 145 -9.99 0.54 9.53
N PRO A 146 -10.15 -0.48 8.65
CA PRO A 146 -10.32 -0.23 7.22
C PRO A 146 -11.48 0.71 6.95
N VAL A 147 -11.26 1.73 6.11
CA VAL A 147 -12.31 2.67 5.68
C VAL A 147 -13.35 1.96 4.82
N PRO A 148 -12.98 1.08 3.86
CA PRO A 148 -13.95 0.23 3.20
C PRO A 148 -14.50 -0.80 4.20
N ALA A 149 -15.77 -0.66 4.56
CA ALA A 149 -16.44 -1.50 5.55
C ALA A 149 -16.60 -2.97 5.11
N GLU A 150 -16.54 -3.24 3.80
CA GLU A 150 -16.83 -4.53 3.18
C GLU A 150 -15.64 -5.51 3.20
N THR A 151 -14.54 -5.19 3.88
CA THR A 151 -13.32 -6.02 3.88
C THR A 151 -13.39 -7.21 4.84
N HIS A 152 -14.37 -7.26 5.74
CA HIS A 152 -14.44 -8.22 6.86
C HIS A 152 -13.21 -8.23 7.80
N ILE A 153 -12.27 -7.30 7.62
CA ILE A 153 -11.10 -7.09 8.46
C ILE A 153 -11.47 -5.99 9.47
N GLN A 154 -11.46 -6.32 10.76
CA GLN A 154 -11.82 -5.36 11.82
C GLN A 154 -10.65 -4.41 12.14
N GLN A 155 -9.43 -4.95 12.16
CA GLN A 155 -8.18 -4.21 12.32
C GLN A 155 -7.18 -4.75 11.31
N ALA A 156 -6.60 -3.85 10.55
CA ALA A 156 -5.59 -4.19 9.55
C ALA A 156 -4.25 -3.60 9.96
N PRO A 157 -3.21 -4.43 10.16
CA PRO A 157 -1.86 -3.94 10.29
C PRO A 157 -1.41 -3.42 8.93
N VAL A 158 -1.11 -2.13 8.88
CA VAL A 158 -0.57 -1.48 7.68
C VAL A 158 0.76 -0.83 8.03
N LEU A 159 1.60 -0.64 7.02
CA LEU A 159 2.82 0.11 7.20
C LEU A 159 2.53 1.56 7.60
N GLU A 160 3.26 2.08 8.57
CA GLU A 160 3.15 3.45 9.08
C GLU A 160 3.33 4.45 7.93
N ILE A 161 2.65 5.61 8.03
CA ILE A 161 2.48 6.52 6.89
C ILE A 161 3.80 7.01 6.31
N VAL A 162 4.81 7.23 7.14
CA VAL A 162 6.14 7.70 6.72
C VAL A 162 6.80 6.67 5.81
N TYR A 163 6.79 5.40 6.20
CA TYR A 163 7.35 4.33 5.38
C TYR A 163 6.53 4.10 4.11
N GLN A 164 5.20 4.10 4.21
CA GLN A 164 4.33 3.91 3.06
C GLN A 164 4.49 5.04 2.02
N PHE A 165 4.59 6.29 2.49
CA PHE A 165 4.83 7.44 1.65
C PHE A 165 6.22 7.40 1.01
N ASN A 166 7.25 7.04 1.78
CA ASN A 166 8.62 6.94 1.27
C ASN A 166 8.76 5.86 0.17
N ALA A 167 8.18 4.68 0.39
CA ALA A 167 8.18 3.60 -0.61
C ALA A 167 7.49 4.04 -1.91
N LYS A 168 6.37 4.76 -1.80
CA LYS A 168 5.66 5.33 -2.95
C LYS A 168 6.44 6.43 -3.65
N LEU A 169 7.13 7.29 -2.92
CA LEU A 169 8.00 8.33 -3.48
C LEU A 169 9.13 7.72 -4.30
N GLN A 170 9.82 6.71 -3.75
CA GLN A 170 10.88 5.99 -4.45
C GLN A 170 10.35 5.30 -5.70
N ALA A 171 9.22 4.58 -5.58
CA ALA A 171 8.57 3.92 -6.71
C ALA A 171 8.22 4.91 -7.83
N TYR A 172 7.66 6.07 -7.48
CA TYR A 172 7.29 7.12 -8.42
C TYR A 172 8.51 7.72 -9.12
N ALA A 173 9.56 8.06 -8.35
CA ALA A 173 10.79 8.64 -8.88
C ALA A 173 11.49 7.69 -9.85
N ASN A 174 11.59 6.40 -9.51
CA ASN A 174 12.25 5.40 -10.34
C ASN A 174 11.48 5.09 -11.64
N ARG A 175 10.14 5.18 -11.60
CA ARG A 175 9.28 4.83 -12.74
C ARG A 175 8.78 6.03 -13.54
N ARG A 176 9.30 7.24 -13.25
CA ARG A 176 8.83 8.55 -13.73
C ARG A 176 8.19 8.47 -15.13
N SER A 177 6.99 9.04 -15.27
CA SER A 177 6.10 9.03 -16.46
C SER A 177 5.23 7.77 -16.71
N LYS A 178 5.46 6.63 -16.03
CA LYS A 178 4.73 5.37 -16.32
C LYS A 178 3.63 4.99 -15.32
N THR A 179 3.51 5.64 -14.16
CA THR A 179 2.54 5.20 -13.13
C THR A 179 1.70 6.35 -12.55
N ARG A 180 0.61 6.70 -13.25
CA ARG A 180 -0.47 7.57 -12.69
C ARG A 180 -0.97 7.08 -11.33
N ARG A 181 -0.89 5.77 -11.06
CA ARG A 181 -1.30 5.13 -9.80
C ARG A 181 -0.46 5.59 -8.60
N ASP A 182 0.87 5.59 -8.72
CA ASP A 182 1.74 6.00 -7.60
C ASP A 182 1.60 7.50 -7.31
N PHE A 183 1.42 8.32 -8.35
CA PHE A 183 1.13 9.75 -8.17
C PHE A 183 -0.19 9.96 -7.41
N GLN A 184 -1.27 9.26 -7.78
CA GLN A 184 -2.56 9.35 -7.10
C GLN A 184 -2.48 8.91 -5.64
N ASP A 185 -1.76 7.81 -5.36
CA ASP A 185 -1.51 7.34 -4.00
C ASP A 185 -0.76 8.41 -3.18
N LEU A 186 0.32 8.99 -3.74
CA LEU A 186 1.09 10.04 -3.09
C LEU A 186 0.25 11.29 -2.79
N GLN A 187 -0.60 11.71 -3.71
CA GLN A 187 -1.53 12.82 -3.47
C GLN A 187 -2.47 12.49 -2.30
N PHE A 188 -3.11 11.32 -2.33
CA PHE A 188 -4.02 10.89 -1.27
C PHE A 188 -3.32 10.85 0.10
N LEU A 189 -2.16 10.20 0.18
CA LEU A 189 -1.41 10.07 1.44
C LEU A 189 -0.96 11.44 1.95
N LEU A 190 -0.47 12.33 1.07
CA LEU A 190 -0.08 13.69 1.42
C LEU A 190 -1.26 14.49 2.00
N PHE A 191 -2.41 14.50 1.33
CA PHE A 191 -3.55 15.32 1.76
C PHE A 191 -4.21 14.81 3.04
N THR A 192 -4.22 13.49 3.25
CA THR A 192 -4.79 12.89 4.47
C THR A 192 -3.85 12.93 5.66
N ASN A 193 -2.53 13.09 5.45
CA ASN A 193 -1.52 13.05 6.50
C ASN A 193 -0.52 14.20 6.42
N VAL A 194 -0.98 15.40 6.02
CA VAL A 194 -0.12 16.56 5.74
C VAL A 194 0.78 16.92 6.92
N GLY A 195 0.26 16.85 8.15
CA GLY A 195 1.03 17.18 9.37
C GLY A 195 2.22 16.25 9.55
N THR A 196 1.97 14.93 9.55
CA THR A 196 3.01 13.91 9.71
C THR A 196 4.05 14.02 8.58
N ILE A 197 3.61 13.98 7.32
CA ILE A 197 4.51 14.01 6.15
C ILE A 197 5.35 15.30 6.10
N THR A 198 4.78 16.45 6.47
CA THR A 198 5.54 17.70 6.54
C THR A 198 6.59 17.65 7.64
N SER A 199 6.21 17.19 8.83
CA SER A 199 7.09 17.11 10.01
C SER A 199 8.24 16.11 9.83
N THR A 200 8.03 15.04 9.07
CA THR A 200 9.03 14.00 8.80
C THR A 200 9.70 14.17 7.44
N SER A 201 9.52 15.32 6.77
CA SER A 201 9.99 15.53 5.40
C SER A 201 11.50 15.37 5.21
N SER A 202 12.30 15.58 6.25
CA SER A 202 13.74 15.36 6.24
C SER A 202 14.14 13.89 6.12
N GLN A 203 13.25 12.95 6.43
CA GLN A 203 13.48 11.51 6.33
C GLN A 203 13.33 10.99 4.89
N PHE A 204 12.72 11.77 4.00
CA PHE A 204 12.54 11.39 2.61
C PHE A 204 13.67 11.90 1.73
N ASP A 205 14.08 11.08 0.77
CA ASP A 205 15.08 11.44 -0.22
C ASP A 205 14.72 12.76 -0.94
N LEU A 206 15.71 13.65 -1.05
CA LEU A 206 15.51 15.00 -1.58
C LEU A 206 15.13 14.99 -3.06
N GLU A 207 15.74 14.13 -3.86
CA GLU A 207 15.48 14.06 -5.30
C GLU A 207 14.13 13.40 -5.60
N HIS A 208 13.75 12.37 -4.82
CA HIS A 208 12.41 11.78 -4.93
C HIS A 208 11.31 12.79 -4.59
N ARG A 209 11.47 13.54 -3.48
CA ARG A 209 10.57 14.63 -3.12
C ARG A 209 10.50 15.68 -4.22
N ARG A 210 11.65 16.17 -4.69
CA ARG A 210 11.72 17.18 -5.74
C ARG A 210 10.98 16.72 -6.99
N THR A 211 11.20 15.47 -7.40
CA THR A 211 10.52 14.86 -8.57
C THR A 211 9.01 14.89 -8.40
N PHE A 212 8.49 14.40 -7.27
CA PHE A 212 7.05 14.39 -7.02
C PHE A 212 6.46 15.80 -6.96
N PHE A 213 7.08 16.74 -6.23
CA PHE A 213 6.54 18.09 -6.06
C PHE A 213 6.64 18.94 -7.33
N GLN A 214 7.66 18.73 -8.17
CA GLN A 214 7.70 19.34 -9.50
C GLN A 214 6.47 18.95 -10.32
N ASP A 215 6.19 17.65 -10.40
CA ASP A 215 5.06 17.14 -11.18
C ASP A 215 3.70 17.52 -10.54
N PHE A 216 3.63 17.60 -9.22
CA PHE A 216 2.46 18.05 -8.48
C PHE A 216 2.13 19.53 -8.69
N CYS A 217 3.14 20.39 -8.82
CA CYS A 217 2.95 21.83 -9.01
C CYS A 217 2.68 22.23 -10.47
N ILE A 218 3.05 21.41 -11.47
CA ILE A 218 2.84 21.72 -12.90
C ILE A 218 1.35 21.96 -13.26
N PRO A 219 0.39 21.11 -12.84
CA PRO A 219 -1.03 21.37 -13.08
C PRO A 219 -1.56 22.64 -12.40
N LEU A 220 -1.02 22.99 -11.23
CA LEU A 220 -1.41 24.17 -10.45
C LEU A 220 -0.89 25.49 -11.04
N MET A 221 0.10 25.43 -11.93
CA MET A 221 0.72 26.60 -12.58
C MET A 221 0.21 26.84 -14.02
N ARG A 222 -0.77 26.06 -14.52
CA ARG A 222 -1.41 26.38 -15.80
C ARG A 222 -2.36 27.59 -15.61
N PRO A 223 -2.28 28.66 -16.42
CA PRO A 223 -3.22 29.76 -16.33
C PRO A 223 -4.62 29.25 -16.64
N ILE A 224 -5.53 29.39 -15.66
CA ILE A 224 -6.95 29.15 -15.85
C ILE A 224 -7.43 30.17 -16.89
N ARG A 225 -7.71 29.73 -18.13
CA ARG A 225 -8.56 30.50 -19.04
C ARG A 225 -9.98 30.43 -18.49
N VAL A 226 -10.34 31.38 -17.64
CA VAL A 226 -11.72 31.57 -17.18
C VAL A 226 -12.54 32.03 -18.39
N SER A 227 -13.28 31.10 -19.00
CA SER A 227 -14.51 31.45 -19.70
C SER A 227 -15.64 31.28 -18.69
N VAL A 228 -16.17 32.42 -18.22
CA VAL A 228 -17.37 32.55 -17.40
C VAL A 228 -18.50 31.78 -18.13
N THR A 229 -19.21 30.82 -17.55
CA THR A 229 -20.24 31.01 -16.51
C THR A 229 -20.53 29.66 -15.84
N MET A 230 -20.18 29.49 -14.57
CA MET A 230 -20.83 28.51 -13.69
C MET A 230 -20.62 28.97 -12.24
N GLN A 231 -21.69 29.38 -11.57
CA GLN A 231 -21.66 29.76 -10.17
C GLN A 231 -21.49 28.50 -9.31
N VAL A 232 -20.24 28.18 -8.95
CA VAL A 232 -19.96 27.32 -7.81
C VAL A 232 -19.56 28.24 -6.65
N LYS A 233 -20.42 28.29 -5.64
CA LYS A 233 -20.24 29.05 -4.41
C LYS A 233 -19.19 28.32 -3.56
N ILE A 234 -17.90 28.60 -3.79
CA ILE A 234 -16.81 28.16 -2.92
C ILE A 234 -16.72 29.16 -1.77
N THR A 235 -17.33 28.84 -0.63
CA THR A 235 -17.13 29.62 0.60
C THR A 235 -15.84 29.18 1.28
N ASN A 236 -14.86 30.08 1.27
CA ASN A 236 -13.71 30.23 2.17
C ASN A 236 -12.64 29.12 2.23
N ALA A 237 -11.54 29.33 1.48
CA ALA A 237 -10.21 28.91 1.90
C ALA A 237 -9.16 29.96 1.44
N PRO A 238 -8.44 30.65 2.35
CA PRO A 238 -7.44 31.67 2.00
C PRO A 238 -6.09 31.02 1.62
N PHE A 239 -6.11 29.94 0.84
CA PHE A 239 -4.99 28.98 0.80
C PHE A 239 -3.92 29.28 -0.25
N PHE A 240 -4.16 30.14 -1.24
CA PHE A 240 -3.21 30.35 -2.33
C PHE A 240 -3.23 31.78 -2.89
N ARG A 241 -2.60 32.72 -2.18
CA ARG A 241 -2.06 33.94 -2.81
C ARG A 241 -0.60 34.07 -2.39
N HIS A 242 0.30 34.01 -3.37
CA HIS A 242 1.75 34.16 -3.29
C HIS A 242 2.55 32.92 -2.87
N ILE A 243 2.83 32.04 -3.84
CA ILE A 243 3.89 31.02 -3.77
C ILE A 243 4.75 31.20 -5.03
N THR A 244 6.04 31.48 -4.87
CA THR A 244 6.98 31.76 -5.98
C THR A 244 8.16 30.77 -6.03
N SER A 245 8.30 29.84 -5.09
CA SER A 245 9.28 28.73 -5.16
C SER A 245 8.94 27.54 -4.27
N VAL A 246 9.51 26.35 -4.55
CA VAL A 246 9.33 25.11 -3.76
C VAL A 246 9.82 25.28 -2.31
N ASP A 247 10.88 26.06 -2.07
CA ASP A 247 11.38 26.33 -0.72
C ASP A 247 10.41 27.19 0.10
N SER A 248 9.64 28.07 -0.54
CA SER A 248 8.60 28.86 0.11
C SER A 248 7.38 28.03 0.56
N ILE A 249 7.18 26.83 0.00
CA ILE A 249 6.17 25.86 0.45
C ILE A 249 6.63 25.14 1.71
N LEU A 250 7.93 25.01 1.99
CA LEU A 250 8.41 24.30 3.17
C LEU A 250 8.70 25.23 4.36
N GLN A 251 9.13 26.48 4.10
CA GLN A 251 9.42 27.45 5.17
C GLN A 251 8.17 28.10 5.80
N ARG A 252 7.06 28.22 5.07
CA ARG A 252 5.87 28.99 5.52
C ARG A 252 4.94 28.23 6.47
N TYR A 253 5.21 26.94 6.73
CA TYR A 253 4.34 26.06 7.53
C TYR A 253 4.97 25.67 8.89
N ARG A 254 5.86 26.50 9.46
CA ARG A 254 6.13 26.45 10.91
C ARG A 254 4.82 26.79 11.66
N VAL A 255 4.20 25.76 12.24
CA VAL A 255 2.91 25.87 12.94
C VAL A 255 3.06 26.73 14.20
N ILE A 256 2.24 27.79 14.30
CA ILE A 256 2.01 28.55 15.54
C ILE A 256 1.05 27.72 16.41
N PRO A 257 1.34 27.49 17.71
CA PRO A 257 0.43 26.74 18.58
C PRO A 257 -0.82 27.58 18.88
N VAL A 258 -2.01 27.04 18.56
CA VAL A 258 -3.28 27.66 18.93
C VAL A 258 -3.58 27.31 20.38
N LYS A 259 -3.45 28.29 21.29
CA LYS A 259 -4.04 28.23 22.62
C LYS A 259 -5.57 28.27 22.48
N LYS A 260 -6.26 27.25 22.98
CA LYS A 260 -7.71 27.34 23.27
C LYS A 260 -7.91 28.36 24.39
N ALA A 261 -8.63 29.45 24.10
CA ALA A 261 -9.31 30.22 25.12
C ALA A 261 -10.69 29.60 25.33
N LEU A 262 -11.02 29.37 26.60
CA LEU A 262 -12.33 29.02 27.10
C LEU A 262 -13.30 30.18 26.87
N ASP A 263 -14.54 29.84 26.54
CA ASP A 263 -15.76 30.43 27.11
C ASP A 263 -16.78 29.29 27.30
#